data_AF-A0A945JRU5-F1
#
_entry.id   AF-A0A945JRU5-F1
#
_cell.length_a   1.000
_cell.length_b   1.000
_cell.length_c   1.000
_cell.angle_alpha   90.00
_cell.angle_beta   90.00
_cell.angle_gamma   90.00
#
_symmetry.space_group_name_H-M   'P 1'
#
loop_
_entity.id
_entity.type
_entity.pdbx_description
1 polymer ?
#
loop_
_entity_poly.entity_id
_entity_poly.type
_entity_poly.pdbx_seq_one_letter_code
_entity_poly.pdbx_strand_id
1 'polypeptide(L)'
;MQDLRRYIQDKLRSRNTYIVALIVGTFINGYGHFLVPTLRGETEPLSRFLAELAQSPGLVICSIVLAYVFPMCVGVYSSVATRFATRPIERRSWFPDHKPDPVFRATSDGKICDWGSQTGVFFEEHGVSKAQDVLGDDTWTQVMASDRTHDEPLTVRFPPTRRNYSVVTSPAPNGDINVYMTRQPEAVTV
;
A
#
# COMPACT_ATOMS: atom_id res chain seq x y z
N MET A 1 5.10 -7.38 -7.19
CA MET A 1 3.90 -7.87 -7.93
C MET A 1 3.20 -9.06 -7.26
N GLN A 2 3.92 -9.96 -6.58
CA GLN A 2 3.32 -11.15 -5.93
C GLN A 2 2.38 -10.79 -4.78
N ASP A 3 2.67 -9.75 -3.99
CA ASP A 3 1.82 -9.32 -2.87
C ASP A 3 0.49 -8.71 -3.31
N LEU A 4 0.48 -7.97 -4.42
CA LEU A 4 -0.76 -7.45 -5.00
C LEU A 4 -1.73 -8.59 -5.35
N ARG A 5 -1.20 -9.65 -5.96
CA ARG A 5 -1.99 -10.84 -6.32
C ARG A 5 -2.51 -11.54 -5.07
N ARG A 6 -1.68 -11.68 -4.03
CA ARG A 6 -2.07 -12.26 -2.74
C ARG A 6 -3.18 -11.45 -2.06
N TYR A 7 -3.09 -10.13 -2.05
CA TYR A 7 -4.12 -9.28 -1.44
C TYR A 7 -5.45 -9.29 -2.18
N ILE A 8 -5.41 -9.27 -3.52
CA ILE A 8 -6.61 -9.44 -4.32
C ILE A 8 -7.25 -10.79 -4.00
N GLN A 9 -6.45 -11.86 -3.89
CA GLN A 9 -6.93 -13.19 -3.49
C GLN A 9 -7.52 -13.21 -2.08
N ASP A 10 -6.89 -12.57 -1.10
CA ASP A 10 -7.39 -12.50 0.27
C ASP A 10 -8.72 -11.72 0.34
N LYS A 11 -8.83 -10.63 -0.43
CA LYS A 11 -10.06 -9.84 -0.50
C LYS A 11 -11.19 -10.59 -1.21
N LEU A 12 -10.87 -11.31 -2.29
CA LEU A 12 -11.82 -12.18 -2.98
C LEU A 12 -12.23 -13.38 -2.11
N ARG A 13 -11.35 -13.88 -1.23
CA ARG A 13 -11.71 -14.93 -0.26
C ARG A 13 -12.56 -14.41 0.90
N SER A 14 -12.56 -13.11 1.15
CA SER A 14 -13.32 -12.52 2.25
C SER A 14 -14.83 -12.59 2.00
N ARG A 15 -15.55 -13.22 2.92
CA ARG A 15 -17.02 -13.29 2.92
C ARG A 15 -17.67 -11.90 2.88
N ASN A 16 -17.05 -10.90 3.51
CA ASN A 16 -17.56 -9.54 3.55
C ASN A 16 -17.64 -8.90 2.15
N THR A 17 -16.73 -9.24 1.24
CA THR A 17 -16.76 -8.74 -0.14
C THR A 17 -18.04 -9.17 -0.86
N TYR A 18 -18.44 -10.43 -0.68
CA TYR A 18 -19.67 -10.97 -1.27
C TYR A 18 -20.94 -10.44 -0.58
N ILE A 19 -20.91 -10.26 0.75
CA ILE A 19 -22.04 -9.68 1.48
C ILE A 19 -22.30 -8.24 1.00
N VAL A 20 -21.25 -7.44 0.87
CA VAL A 20 -21.36 -6.06 0.37
C VAL A 20 -21.87 -6.07 -1.07
N ALA A 21 -21.31 -6.93 -1.94
CA ALA A 21 -21.77 -7.05 -3.32
C ALA A 21 -23.25 -7.47 -3.41
N LEU A 22 -23.70 -8.38 -2.54
CA LEU A 22 -25.09 -8.80 -2.45
C LEU A 22 -25.99 -7.62 -2.05
N ILE A 23 -25.67 -6.95 -0.95
CA ILE A 23 -26.48 -5.82 -0.44
C ILE A 23 -26.56 -4.72 -1.50
N VAL A 24 -25.41 -4.25 -1.98
CA VAL A 24 -25.33 -3.14 -2.94
C VAL A 24 -25.96 -3.54 -4.28
N GLY A 25 -25.69 -4.75 -4.79
CA GLY A 25 -26.28 -5.22 -6.03
C GLY A 25 -27.80 -5.38 -5.94
N THR A 26 -28.34 -5.83 -4.80
CA THR A 26 -29.78 -5.86 -4.57
C THR A 26 -30.37 -4.45 -4.53
N PHE A 27 -29.70 -3.48 -3.91
CA PHE A 27 -30.13 -2.08 -3.95
C PHE A 27 -30.12 -1.49 -5.36
N ILE A 28 -29.06 -1.73 -6.14
CA ILE A 28 -28.97 -1.25 -7.54
C ILE A 28 -30.11 -1.82 -8.37
N ASN A 29 -30.38 -3.13 -8.27
CA ASN A 29 -31.47 -3.78 -8.99
C ASN A 29 -32.84 -3.28 -8.52
N GLY A 30 -33.07 -3.19 -7.21
CA GLY A 30 -34.31 -2.67 -6.63
C GLY A 30 -34.58 -1.22 -7.06
N TYR A 31 -33.55 -0.39 -7.01
CA TYR A 31 -33.61 1.00 -7.44
C TYR A 31 -33.87 1.11 -8.95
N GLY A 32 -33.11 0.39 -9.77
CA GLY A 32 -33.15 0.48 -11.23
C GLY A 32 -34.41 -0.10 -11.84
N HIS A 33 -34.86 -1.27 -11.38
CA HIS A 33 -36.00 -1.99 -11.98
C HIS A 33 -37.35 -1.66 -11.34
N PHE A 34 -37.39 -1.08 -10.13
CA PHE A 34 -38.65 -0.83 -9.44
C PHE A 34 -38.81 0.63 -9.02
N LEU A 35 -37.83 1.21 -8.30
CA LEU A 35 -38.00 2.57 -7.78
C LEU A 35 -38.01 3.64 -8.89
N VAL A 36 -37.03 3.62 -9.78
CA VAL A 36 -36.94 4.59 -10.88
C VAL A 36 -38.17 4.53 -11.81
N PRO A 37 -38.62 3.35 -12.26
CA PRO A 37 -39.89 3.19 -12.99
C PRO A 37 -41.10 3.77 -12.25
N THR A 38 -41.25 3.47 -10.96
CA THR A 38 -42.36 3.97 -10.15
C THR A 38 -42.32 5.51 -10.05
N LEU A 39 -41.14 6.10 -9.84
CA LEU A 39 -40.96 7.55 -9.80
C LEU A 39 -41.22 8.23 -11.15
N ARG A 40 -41.07 7.50 -12.26
CA ARG A 40 -41.40 7.97 -13.61
C ARG A 40 -42.90 7.86 -13.93
N GLY A 41 -43.72 7.43 -12.96
CA GLY A 41 -45.17 7.33 -13.10
C GLY A 41 -45.65 5.99 -13.64
N GLU A 42 -44.81 4.95 -13.66
CA GLU A 42 -45.28 3.62 -14.02
C GLU A 42 -46.05 2.97 -12.89
N THR A 43 -47.25 2.49 -13.22
CA THR A 43 -48.18 1.88 -12.27
C THR A 43 -47.85 0.42 -11.97
N GLU A 44 -47.17 -0.29 -12.88
CA GLU A 44 -46.84 -1.72 -12.75
C GLU A 44 -45.38 -2.04 -13.16
N PRO A 45 -44.39 -1.64 -12.35
CA PRO A 45 -42.97 -1.84 -12.66
C PRO A 45 -42.58 -3.33 -12.78
N LEU A 46 -43.24 -4.22 -12.03
CA LEU A 46 -43.00 -5.67 -12.11
C LEU A 46 -43.42 -6.24 -13.47
N SER A 47 -44.60 -5.86 -13.95
CA SER A 47 -45.13 -6.31 -15.25
C SER A 47 -44.21 -5.88 -16.39
N ARG A 48 -43.70 -4.64 -16.33
CA ARG A 48 -42.70 -4.12 -17.27
C ARG A 48 -41.39 -4.91 -17.23
N PHE A 49 -40.85 -5.14 -16.04
CA PHE A 49 -39.62 -5.91 -15.89
C PHE A 49 -39.75 -7.33 -16.49
N LEU A 50 -40.88 -8.01 -16.24
CA LEU A 50 -41.15 -9.32 -16.83
C LEU A 50 -41.29 -9.26 -18.36
N ALA A 51 -41.91 -8.20 -18.89
CA ALA A 51 -41.99 -7.98 -20.33
C ALA A 51 -40.62 -7.72 -20.96
N GLU A 52 -39.77 -6.90 -20.32
CA GLU A 52 -38.38 -6.66 -20.75
C GLU A 52 -37.54 -7.94 -20.68
N LEU A 53 -37.74 -8.77 -19.64
CA LEU A 53 -37.07 -10.06 -19.52
C LEU A 53 -37.50 -11.03 -20.63
N ALA A 54 -38.78 -11.01 -21.04
CA ALA A 54 -39.27 -11.83 -22.13
C ALA A 54 -38.77 -11.35 -23.50
N GLN A 55 -38.70 -10.03 -23.71
CA GLN A 55 -38.26 -9.44 -24.99
C GLN A 55 -36.74 -9.45 -25.17
N SER A 56 -35.97 -9.25 -24.10
CA SER A 56 -34.51 -9.10 -24.15
C SER A 56 -33.84 -9.74 -22.94
N PRO A 57 -33.97 -11.08 -22.78
CA PRO A 57 -33.50 -11.79 -21.59
C PRO A 57 -32.00 -11.60 -21.36
N GLY A 58 -31.20 -11.60 -22.42
CA GLY A 58 -29.75 -11.43 -22.32
C GLY A 58 -29.34 -10.09 -21.72
N LEU A 59 -29.99 -8.99 -22.13
CA LEU A 59 -29.67 -7.65 -21.63
C LEU A 59 -30.07 -7.50 -20.16
N VAL A 60 -31.25 -8.00 -19.78
CA VAL A 60 -31.74 -7.94 -18.40
C VAL A 60 -30.83 -8.75 -17.48
N ILE A 61 -30.49 -10.00 -17.85
CA ILE A 61 -29.58 -10.84 -17.07
C ILE A 61 -28.20 -10.21 -16.95
N CYS A 62 -27.62 -9.69 -18.04
CA CYS A 62 -26.34 -8.99 -18.01
C CYS A 62 -26.38 -7.77 -17.07
N SER A 63 -27.46 -6.99 -17.08
CA SER A 63 -27.62 -5.84 -16.20
C SER A 63 -27.65 -6.24 -14.73
N ILE A 64 -28.38 -7.33 -14.41
CA ILE A 64 -28.46 -7.88 -13.05
C ILE A 64 -27.07 -8.36 -12.62
N VAL A 65 -26.38 -9.13 -13.46
CA VAL A 65 -25.02 -9.63 -13.16
C VAL A 65 -24.05 -8.48 -12.95
N LEU A 66 -24.07 -7.46 -13.80
CA LEU A 66 -23.21 -6.27 -13.67
C LEU A 66 -23.46 -5.53 -12.35
N ALA A 67 -24.70 -5.44 -11.90
CA ALA A 67 -25.05 -4.81 -10.63
C ALA A 67 -24.41 -5.52 -9.41
N TYR A 68 -24.11 -6.82 -9.50
CA TYR A 68 -23.39 -7.56 -8.44
C TYR A 68 -21.88 -7.60 -8.65
N VAL A 69 -21.40 -7.69 -9.89
CA VAL A 69 -19.97 -7.74 -10.22
C VAL A 69 -19.30 -6.38 -9.98
N PHE A 70 -19.97 -5.27 -10.32
CA PHE A 70 -19.39 -3.94 -10.23
C PHE A 70 -19.02 -3.54 -8.78
N PRO A 71 -19.89 -3.68 -7.76
CA PRO A 71 -19.51 -3.41 -6.37
C PRO A 71 -18.37 -4.30 -5.86
N MET A 72 -18.27 -5.53 -6.34
CA MET A 72 -17.14 -6.41 -6.02
C MET A 72 -15.83 -5.85 -6.57
N CYS A 73 -15.80 -5.47 -7.86
CA CYS A 73 -14.62 -4.87 -8.49
C CYS A 73 -14.21 -3.57 -7.79
N VAL A 74 -15.17 -2.70 -7.50
CA VAL A 74 -14.93 -1.43 -6.78
C VAL A 74 -14.44 -1.70 -5.36
N GLY A 75 -15.02 -2.67 -4.64
CA GLY A 75 -14.59 -3.04 -3.29
C GLY A 75 -13.16 -3.58 -3.24
N VAL A 76 -12.77 -4.40 -4.23
CA VAL A 76 -11.39 -4.87 -4.39
C VAL A 76 -10.47 -3.69 -4.71
N TYR A 77 -10.81 -2.88 -5.72
CA TYR A 77 -10.00 -1.72 -6.11
C TYR A 77 -9.82 -0.73 -4.96
N SER A 78 -10.90 -0.35 -4.28
CA SER A 78 -10.85 0.55 -3.13
C SER A 78 -10.01 -0.04 -2.01
N SER A 79 -10.11 -1.32 -1.70
CA SER A 79 -9.27 -1.91 -0.65
C SER A 79 -7.78 -1.85 -0.97
N VAL A 80 -7.43 -2.01 -2.25
CA VAL A 80 -6.06 -1.91 -2.74
C VAL A 80 -5.61 -0.44 -2.75
N ALA A 81 -6.41 0.45 -3.32
CA ALA A 81 -6.12 1.87 -3.46
C ALA A 81 -6.04 2.59 -2.12
N THR A 82 -7.00 2.35 -1.21
CA THR A 82 -6.99 2.91 0.14
C THR A 82 -5.74 2.45 0.87
N ARG A 83 -5.32 1.19 0.75
CA ARG A 83 -4.09 0.72 1.42
C ARG A 83 -2.82 1.35 0.86
N PHE A 84 -2.73 1.51 -0.46
CA PHE A 84 -1.63 2.27 -1.08
C PHE A 84 -1.62 3.75 -0.68
N ALA A 85 -2.79 4.35 -0.43
CA ALA A 85 -2.92 5.73 0.01
C ALA A 85 -2.68 5.92 1.52
N THR A 86 -3.12 4.99 2.38
CA THR A 86 -3.12 5.14 3.84
C THR A 86 -1.93 4.49 4.54
N ARG A 87 -1.05 3.75 3.84
CA ARG A 87 0.14 3.15 4.45
C ARG A 87 1.45 3.67 3.83
N PRO A 88 1.89 4.90 4.18
CA PRO A 88 3.30 5.31 4.07
C PRO A 88 4.25 4.35 4.80
N ILE A 89 3.73 3.61 5.79
CA ILE A 89 4.48 2.65 6.62
C ILE A 89 4.69 1.31 5.90
N GLU A 90 3.76 0.84 5.05
CA GLU A 90 4.01 -0.39 4.27
C GLU A 90 5.03 -0.19 3.17
N ARG A 91 5.16 1.03 2.62
CA ARG A 91 6.30 1.33 1.76
C ARG A 91 7.63 1.04 2.47
N ARG A 92 7.70 1.16 3.80
CA ARG A 92 8.92 0.88 4.60
C ARG A 92 9.26 -0.62 4.64
N SER A 93 8.26 -1.50 4.68
CA SER A 93 8.45 -2.96 4.58
C SER A 93 8.85 -3.45 3.18
N TRP A 94 8.80 -2.60 2.15
CA TRP A 94 9.14 -2.96 0.76
C TRP A 94 10.63 -2.74 0.41
N PHE A 95 11.42 -2.18 1.33
CA PHE A 95 12.77 -1.71 0.99
C PHE A 95 13.85 -2.78 0.85
N PRO A 96 13.79 -3.95 1.50
CA PRO A 96 14.70 -5.05 1.14
C PRO A 96 14.25 -5.78 -0.14
N ASP A 97 12.94 -5.94 -0.35
CA ASP A 97 12.41 -6.86 -1.35
C ASP A 97 12.22 -6.27 -2.76
N HIS A 98 12.07 -4.95 -2.89
CA HIS A 98 11.77 -4.29 -4.19
C HIS A 98 12.78 -3.21 -4.61
N LYS A 99 13.69 -2.78 -3.72
CA LYS A 99 14.81 -1.88 -4.03
C LYS A 99 16.10 -2.47 -3.45
N PRO A 100 16.85 -3.28 -4.22
CA PRO A 100 18.01 -4.00 -3.69
C PRO A 100 19.14 -3.06 -3.26
N ASP A 101 19.21 -1.85 -3.83
CA ASP A 101 20.30 -0.91 -3.55
C ASP A 101 20.08 -0.19 -2.21
N PRO A 102 20.87 -0.49 -1.17
CA PRO A 102 20.83 0.27 0.06
C PRO A 102 21.28 1.71 -0.20
N VAL A 103 20.91 2.62 0.70
CA VAL A 103 21.46 3.98 0.66
C VAL A 103 22.96 3.90 0.89
N PHE A 104 23.36 3.08 1.87
CA PHE A 104 24.74 2.68 2.10
C PHE A 104 24.80 1.33 2.83
N ARG A 105 25.96 0.66 2.73
CA ARG A 105 26.33 -0.49 3.56
C ARG A 105 27.39 -0.04 4.57
N ALA A 106 27.22 -0.49 5.80
CA ALA A 106 28.21 -0.29 6.85
C ALA A 106 28.68 -1.62 7.40
N THR A 107 29.96 -1.67 7.76
CA THR A 107 30.55 -2.78 8.51
C THR A 107 30.04 -2.78 9.95
N SER A 108 30.29 -3.85 10.68
CA SER A 108 29.87 -3.99 12.09
C SER A 108 30.49 -2.94 13.04
N ASP A 109 31.67 -2.40 12.71
CA ASP A 109 32.29 -1.27 13.42
C ASP A 109 31.70 0.11 13.02
N GLY A 110 30.74 0.12 12.09
CA GLY A 110 30.01 1.31 11.64
C GLY A 110 30.72 2.08 10.52
N LYS A 111 31.80 1.56 9.95
CA LYS A 111 32.45 2.20 8.80
C LYS A 111 31.61 1.99 7.55
N ILE A 112 31.36 3.05 6.80
CA ILE A 112 30.62 2.92 5.55
C ILE A 112 31.56 2.32 4.49
N CYS A 113 31.13 1.21 3.87
CA CYS A 113 31.95 0.44 2.93
C CYS A 113 31.39 0.42 1.49
N ASP A 114 30.11 0.74 1.31
CA ASP A 114 29.46 0.81 0.00
C ASP A 114 28.35 1.85 0.01
N TRP A 115 28.12 2.53 -1.12
CA TRP A 115 27.04 3.50 -1.30
C TRP A 115 26.78 3.77 -2.79
N GLY A 116 25.56 4.18 -3.11
CA GLY A 116 25.21 4.63 -4.45
C GLY A 116 25.90 5.95 -4.82
N SER A 117 26.14 6.18 -6.12
CA SER A 117 26.85 7.38 -6.62
C SER A 117 26.25 8.72 -6.16
N GLN A 118 24.92 8.83 -6.06
CA GLN A 118 24.26 10.02 -5.53
C GLN A 118 24.42 10.18 -4.01
N THR A 119 24.44 9.07 -3.27
CA THR A 119 24.70 9.08 -1.82
C THR A 119 26.14 9.50 -1.55
N GLY A 120 27.09 9.04 -2.36
CA GLY A 120 28.51 9.36 -2.21
C GLY A 120 28.80 10.85 -2.24
N VAL A 121 28.30 11.56 -3.26
CA VAL A 121 28.44 13.02 -3.37
C VAL A 121 27.89 13.73 -2.13
N PHE A 122 26.73 13.27 -1.64
CA PHE A 122 26.08 13.84 -0.47
C PHE A 122 26.85 13.56 0.83
N PHE A 123 27.44 12.38 0.98
CA PHE A 123 28.25 12.02 2.13
C PHE A 123 29.59 12.76 2.15
N GLU A 124 30.23 12.91 1.01
CA GLU A 124 31.46 13.69 0.87
C GLU A 124 31.21 15.17 1.22
N GLU A 125 30.12 15.76 0.72
CA GLU A 125 29.75 17.16 1.01
C GLU A 125 29.54 17.41 2.52
N HIS A 126 29.03 16.42 3.24
CA HIS A 126 28.68 16.54 4.66
C HIS A 126 29.68 15.84 5.61
N GLY A 127 30.81 15.34 5.09
CA GLY A 127 31.85 14.67 5.90
C GLY A 127 31.39 13.36 6.55
N VAL A 128 30.41 12.68 5.98
CA VAL A 128 29.88 11.41 6.49
C VAL A 128 30.83 10.28 6.13
N SER A 129 31.34 9.60 7.15
CA SER A 129 32.29 8.48 7.00
C SER A 129 31.86 7.23 7.76
N LYS A 130 30.97 7.39 8.73
CA LYS A 130 30.47 6.35 9.61
C LYS A 130 28.94 6.34 9.64
N ALA A 131 28.36 5.18 9.92
CA ALA A 131 26.92 5.01 10.07
C ALA A 131 26.37 5.90 11.20
N GLN A 132 27.15 6.09 12.27
CA GLN A 132 26.83 6.95 13.41
C GLN A 132 26.69 8.42 13.00
N ASP A 133 27.43 8.89 11.99
CA ASP A 133 27.30 10.27 11.48
C ASP A 133 25.90 10.52 10.88
N VAL A 134 25.25 9.45 10.42
CA VAL A 134 23.91 9.49 9.81
C VAL A 134 22.82 9.13 10.82
N LEU A 135 23.02 8.04 11.57
CA LEU A 135 22.02 7.42 12.42
C LEU A 135 22.05 7.93 13.87
N GLY A 136 23.19 8.45 14.31
CA GLY A 136 23.51 8.69 15.72
C GLY A 136 23.97 7.41 16.44
N ASP A 137 24.75 7.58 17.50
CA ASP A 137 25.33 6.47 18.27
C ASP A 137 24.26 5.56 18.89
N ASP A 138 23.20 6.14 19.44
CA ASP A 138 22.11 5.40 20.08
C ASP A 138 21.37 4.51 19.09
N THR A 139 21.01 5.06 17.92
CA THR A 139 20.33 4.30 16.85
C THR A 139 21.24 3.21 16.30
N TRP A 140 22.53 3.51 16.10
CA TRP A 140 23.48 2.51 15.63
C TRP A 140 23.64 1.37 16.63
N THR A 141 23.70 1.68 17.93
CA THR A 141 23.74 0.67 18.99
C THR A 141 22.50 -0.22 18.97
N GLN A 142 21.31 0.35 18.74
CA GLN A 142 20.07 -0.41 18.60
C GLN A 142 20.09 -1.33 17.36
N VAL A 143 20.58 -0.83 16.23
CA VAL A 143 20.74 -1.59 14.98
C VAL A 143 21.70 -2.77 15.18
N MET A 144 22.82 -2.55 15.88
CA MET A 144 23.82 -3.59 16.16
C MET A 144 23.35 -4.61 17.19
N ALA A 145 22.49 -4.21 18.14
CA ALA A 145 21.94 -5.11 19.14
C ALA A 145 20.81 -6.00 18.60
N SER A 146 20.19 -5.60 17.48
CA SER A 146 19.13 -6.38 16.83
C SER A 146 19.70 -7.37 15.83
N ASP A 147 19.59 -8.67 16.15
CA ASP A 147 19.93 -9.79 15.26
C ASP A 147 18.95 -9.95 14.07
N ARG A 148 17.98 -9.03 13.91
CA ARG A 148 16.87 -9.13 12.96
C ARG A 148 16.54 -7.78 12.35
N THR A 149 16.05 -7.84 11.11
CA THR A 149 15.32 -6.76 10.43
C THR A 149 14.33 -6.14 11.43
N HIS A 150 14.45 -4.84 11.73
CA HIS A 150 13.47 -4.20 12.60
C HIS A 150 12.09 -4.25 11.93
N ASP A 151 11.13 -4.94 12.55
CA ASP A 151 9.73 -4.97 12.10
C ASP A 151 9.13 -3.55 12.09
N GLU A 152 9.60 -2.69 13.00
CA GLU A 152 9.26 -1.27 13.03
C GLU A 152 10.44 -0.39 12.61
N PRO A 153 10.25 0.48 11.60
CA PRO A 153 11.31 1.35 11.10
C PRO A 153 11.68 2.44 12.11
N LEU A 154 12.98 2.58 12.38
CA LEU A 154 13.54 3.63 13.23
C LEU A 154 13.37 4.99 12.57
N THR A 155 13.15 6.04 13.37
CA THR A 155 13.10 7.42 12.85
C THR A 155 14.34 8.16 13.30
N VAL A 156 15.10 8.66 12.32
CA VAL A 156 16.33 9.41 12.55
C VAL A 156 16.18 10.81 11.96
N ARG A 157 16.61 11.82 12.70
CA ARG A 157 16.75 13.17 12.16
C ARG A 157 18.20 13.37 11.72
N PHE A 158 18.41 13.52 10.41
CA PHE A 158 19.76 13.73 9.89
C PHE A 158 20.19 15.18 10.16
N PRO A 159 21.22 15.43 10.99
CA PRO A 159 21.55 16.78 11.44
C PRO A 159 21.84 17.77 10.31
N PRO A 160 22.60 17.42 9.25
CA PRO A 160 22.93 18.36 8.19
C PRO A 160 21.73 18.88 7.40
N THR A 161 20.73 18.03 7.12
CA THR A 161 19.53 18.45 6.38
C THR A 161 18.36 18.81 7.29
N ARG A 162 18.48 18.56 8.61
CA ARG A 162 17.43 18.71 9.64
C ARG A 162 16.13 17.95 9.33
N ARG A 163 16.16 17.03 8.37
CA ARG A 163 15.00 16.26 7.91
C ARG A 163 14.90 14.94 8.66
N ASN A 164 13.67 14.46 8.82
CA ASN A 164 13.39 13.16 9.39
C ASN A 164 13.41 12.09 8.31
N TYR A 165 14.09 11.00 8.60
CA TYR A 165 14.20 9.83 7.74
C TYR A 165 13.70 8.62 8.52
N SER A 166 12.94 7.79 7.82
CA SER A 166 12.64 6.44 8.25
C SER A 166 13.79 5.53 7.84
N VAL A 167 14.33 4.78 8.77
CA VAL A 167 15.47 3.89 8.59
C VAL A 167 15.01 2.44 8.76
N VAL A 168 15.42 1.60 7.82
CA VAL A 168 15.26 0.14 7.86
C VAL A 168 16.63 -0.47 7.61
N THR A 169 16.96 -1.53 8.33
CA THR A 169 18.23 -2.24 8.19
C THR A 169 17.98 -3.69 7.80
N SER A 170 18.91 -4.27 7.04
CA SER A 170 18.92 -5.70 6.76
C SER A 170 20.35 -6.25 6.81
N PRO A 171 20.53 -7.54 7.13
CA PRO A 171 21.85 -8.16 7.09
C PRO A 171 22.41 -8.18 5.67
N ALA A 172 23.72 -7.98 5.54
CA ALA A 172 24.48 -8.12 4.32
C ALA A 172 25.56 -9.21 4.48
N PRO A 173 26.22 -9.65 3.38
CA PRO A 173 27.32 -10.61 3.48
C PRO A 173 28.42 -10.14 4.43
N ASN A 174 29.19 -11.08 4.98
CA ASN A 174 30.34 -10.81 5.87
C ASN A 174 30.00 -10.13 7.22
N GLY A 175 28.71 -10.12 7.62
CA GLY A 175 28.29 -9.46 8.86
C GLY A 175 28.13 -7.94 8.72
N ASP A 176 28.12 -7.45 7.48
CA ASP A 176 27.79 -6.06 7.18
C ASP A 176 26.29 -5.81 7.31
N ILE A 177 25.90 -4.53 7.33
CA ILE A 177 24.51 -4.08 7.45
C ILE A 177 24.16 -3.16 6.29
N ASN A 178 23.11 -3.51 5.57
CA ASN A 178 22.49 -2.65 4.58
C ASN A 178 21.56 -1.65 5.27
N VAL A 179 21.71 -0.36 4.97
CA VAL A 179 20.89 0.71 5.53
C VAL A 179 20.03 1.33 4.44
N TYR A 180 18.71 1.31 4.64
CA TYR A 180 17.72 1.92 3.77
C TYR A 180 17.12 3.14 4.46
N MET A 181 17.08 4.28 3.76
CA MET A 181 16.52 5.51 4.31
C MET A 181 15.45 6.09 3.37
N THR A 182 14.34 6.54 3.95
CA THR A 182 13.27 7.24 3.24
C THR A 182 12.92 8.53 3.96
N ARG A 183 12.93 9.67 3.25
CA ARG A 183 12.51 10.95 3.82
C ARG A 183 11.06 10.86 4.27
N GLN A 184 10.78 11.21 5.51
CA GLN A 184 9.42 11.37 6.00
C GLN A 184 8.83 12.69 5.48
N PRO A 185 7.54 12.71 5.10
CA PRO A 185 6.87 13.96 4.77
C PRO A 185 6.92 14.89 5.98
N GLU A 186 7.21 16.17 5.74
CA GLU A 186 7.08 17.20 6.77
C GLU A 186 5.60 17.27 7.18
N ALA A 187 5.33 17.38 8.48
CA ALA A 187 3.98 17.56 8.96
C ALA A 187 3.43 18.84 8.33
N VAL A 188 2.41 18.71 7.48
CA VAL A 188 1.70 19.86 6.94
C VAL A 188 0.96 20.47 8.12
N THR A 189 1.52 21.53 8.69
CA THR A 189 0.77 22.42 9.58
C THR A 189 -0.28 23.11 8.72
N VAL A 190 -1.53 22.65 8.83
CA VAL A 190 -2.71 23.33 8.29
C VAL A 190 -3.04 24.52 9.18
#